data_AF-A0A6I2L5C6-F1
#
_entry.id   AF-A0A6I2L5C6-F1
#
_cell.length_a   1.000
_cell.length_b   1.000
_cell.length_c   1.000
_cell.angle_alpha   90.00
_cell.angle_beta   90.00
_cell.angle_gamma   90.00
#
_symmetry.space_group_name_H-M   'P 1'
#
loop_
_entity.id
_entity.type
_entity.pdbx_description
1 polymer ?
#
loop_
_entity_poly.entity_id
_entity_poly.type
_entity_poly.pdbx_seq_one_letter_code
_entity_poly.pdbx_strand_id
1 'polypeptide(L)'
;MTVHGMETVAPKLAELTDQVLFGDVWQRPGLSPRERSLATVSALVALYRLEQLPFHLRRARDNGVSREELAELITHLAFYAGWPSAASAVNLLKQMEE
;
A
#
# COMPACT_ATOMS: atom_id res chain seq x y z
N MET A 1 -9.71 2.18 0.84
CA MET A 1 -10.11 1.61 2.12
C MET A 1 -11.14 2.58 2.65
N THR A 2 -12.36 2.45 2.14
CA THR A 2 -13.50 3.09 2.75
C THR A 2 -13.67 2.41 4.10
N VAL A 3 -13.69 3.18 5.18
CA VAL A 3 -13.78 2.70 6.56
C VAL A 3 -15.08 1.93 6.83
N HIS A 4 -16.05 2.04 5.92
CA HIS A 4 -17.36 1.39 5.96
C HIS A 4 -17.30 -0.04 6.52
N GLY A 5 -17.88 -0.21 7.70
CA GLY A 5 -17.97 -1.46 8.45
C GLY A 5 -17.03 -1.53 9.66
N MET A 6 -15.91 -0.80 9.68
CA MET A 6 -15.06 -0.77 10.87
C MET A 6 -15.68 0.08 11.98
N GLU A 7 -16.40 1.17 11.64
CA GLU A 7 -17.05 2.02 12.65
C GLU A 7 -18.11 1.28 13.47
N THR A 8 -18.77 0.28 12.88
CA THR A 8 -19.81 -0.51 13.56
C THR A 8 -19.26 -1.67 14.37
N VAL A 9 -18.08 -2.21 14.00
CA VAL A 9 -17.46 -3.38 14.65
C VAL A 9 -16.33 -2.99 15.61
N ALA A 10 -15.52 -2.00 15.24
CA ALA A 10 -14.33 -1.55 15.95
C ALA A 10 -14.17 -0.02 15.83
N PRO A 11 -15.05 0.79 16.47
CA PRO A 11 -15.10 2.23 16.29
C PRO A 11 -13.77 2.95 16.60
N LYS A 12 -13.01 2.47 17.60
CA LYS A 12 -11.71 3.08 17.91
C LYS A 12 -10.68 2.84 16.81
N LEU A 13 -10.72 1.70 16.13
CA LEU A 13 -9.81 1.41 15.02
C LEU A 13 -10.11 2.29 13.82
N ALA A 14 -11.39 2.53 13.53
CA ALA A 14 -11.83 3.50 12.53
C ALA A 14 -11.32 4.91 12.85
N GLU A 15 -11.53 5.38 14.09
CA GLU A 15 -11.06 6.69 14.55
C GLU A 15 -9.53 6.84 14.41
N LEU A 16 -8.75 5.84 14.84
CA LEU A 16 -7.28 5.87 14.73
C LEU A 16 -6.81 5.84 13.26
N THR A 17 -7.52 5.13 12.39
CA THR A 17 -7.23 5.09 10.95
C THR A 17 -7.41 6.47 10.34
N ASP A 18 -8.50 7.16 10.68
CA ASP A 18 -8.79 8.47 10.11
C ASP A 18 -7.91 9.56 10.70
N GLN A 19 -7.83 9.66 12.02
CA GLN A 19 -7.18 10.79 12.69
C GLN A 19 -5.66 10.62 12.79
N VAL A 20 -5.18 9.45 13.20
CA VAL A 20 -3.75 9.24 13.46
C VAL A 20 -3.02 8.78 12.21
N LEU A 21 -3.53 7.74 11.55
CA LEU A 21 -2.85 7.20 10.37
C LEU A 21 -2.92 8.20 9.20
N PHE A 22 -4.12 8.49 8.68
CA PHE A 22 -4.26 9.33 7.49
C PHE A 22 -4.27 10.83 7.78
N GLY A 23 -4.78 11.25 8.94
CA GLY A 23 -4.83 12.65 9.37
C GLY A 23 -3.52 13.23 9.88
N ASP A 24 -2.60 12.39 10.40
CA ASP A 24 -1.28 12.83 10.90
C ASP A 24 -0.13 12.11 10.19
N VAL A 25 0.09 10.82 10.43
CA VAL A 25 1.30 10.10 10.02
C VAL A 25 1.56 10.21 8.51
N TRP A 26 0.52 10.10 7.69
CA TRP A 26 0.62 10.26 6.22
C TRP A 26 0.81 11.71 5.75
N GLN A 27 0.52 12.70 6.59
CA GLN A 27 0.67 14.15 6.29
C GLN A 27 2.03 14.71 6.72
N ARG A 28 2.82 13.97 7.50
CA ARG A 28 4.11 14.44 8.03
C ARG A 28 5.10 14.78 6.90
N PRO A 29 5.76 15.96 6.94
CA PRO A 29 6.47 16.53 5.78
C PRO A 29 7.82 15.88 5.46
N GLY A 30 8.37 15.06 6.35
CA GLY A 30 9.72 14.47 6.17
C GLY A 30 9.83 13.42 5.06
N LEU A 31 8.69 12.92 4.55
CA LEU A 31 8.61 12.09 3.36
C LEU A 31 7.41 12.56 2.54
N SER A 32 7.62 12.70 1.23
CA SER A 32 6.56 12.99 0.28
C SER A 32 5.51 11.87 0.27
N PRO A 33 4.26 12.16 -0.17
CA PRO A 33 3.25 11.12 -0.35
C PRO A 33 3.71 9.98 -1.27
N ARG A 34 4.53 10.30 -2.29
CA ARG A 34 5.14 9.32 -3.20
C ARG A 34 6.07 8.36 -2.45
N GLU A 35 7.00 8.90 -1.66
CA GLU A 35 7.95 8.10 -0.88
C GLU A 35 7.25 7.24 0.18
N ARG A 36 6.24 7.78 0.86
CA ARG A 36 5.42 7.00 1.82
C ARG A 36 4.68 5.85 1.15
N SER A 37 4.14 6.08 -0.05
CA SER A 37 3.49 5.03 -0.82
C SER A 37 4.46 3.93 -1.22
N LEU A 38 5.66 4.27 -1.72
CA LEU A 38 6.69 3.28 -2.03
C LEU A 38 7.07 2.45 -0.81
N ALA A 39 7.37 3.09 0.32
CA ALA A 39 7.73 2.40 1.56
C ALA A 39 6.60 1.47 2.06
N THR A 40 5.36 1.93 1.97
CA THR A 40 4.20 1.14 2.40
C THR A 40 3.98 -0.06 1.48
N VAL A 41 4.03 0.12 0.16
CA VAL A 41 3.92 -0.98 -0.81
C VAL A 41 5.04 -2.00 -0.59
N SER A 42 6.29 -1.55 -0.41
CA SER A 42 7.41 -2.43 -0.09
C SER A 42 7.17 -3.27 1.16
N ALA A 43 6.70 -2.64 2.24
CA ALA A 43 6.42 -3.34 3.48
C ALA A 43 5.28 -4.37 3.32
N LEU A 44 4.21 -4.02 2.60
CA LEU A 44 3.09 -4.94 2.38
C LEU A 44 3.47 -6.15 1.53
N VAL A 45 4.29 -5.96 0.50
CA VAL A 45 4.85 -7.05 -0.30
C VAL A 45 5.78 -7.91 0.55
N ALA A 46 6.73 -7.29 1.26
CA ALA A 46 7.72 -8.01 2.06
C ALA A 46 7.13 -8.82 3.21
N LEU A 47 6.05 -8.32 3.83
CA LEU A 47 5.34 -8.98 4.92
C LEU A 47 4.20 -9.90 4.44
N TYR A 48 4.04 -10.10 3.12
CA TYR A 48 2.97 -10.89 2.53
C TYR A 48 1.56 -10.48 3.01
N ARG A 49 1.32 -9.16 3.15
CA ARG A 49 0.04 -8.56 3.58
C ARG A 49 -0.80 -8.14 2.37
N LEU A 50 -1.07 -9.11 1.51
CA LEU A 50 -1.64 -8.90 0.18
C LEU A 50 -3.06 -8.33 0.20
N GLU A 51 -3.84 -8.55 1.24
CA GLU A 51 -5.21 -8.01 1.37
C GLU A 51 -5.24 -6.48 1.39
N GLN A 52 -4.19 -5.84 1.89
CA GLN A 52 -4.08 -4.37 1.95
C GLN A 52 -3.41 -3.79 0.70
N LEU A 53 -2.71 -4.61 -0.07
CA LEU A 53 -1.87 -4.17 -1.19
C LEU A 53 -2.66 -3.44 -2.29
N PRO A 54 -3.84 -3.89 -2.76
CA PRO A 54 -4.59 -3.20 -3.82
C PRO A 54 -4.93 -1.74 -3.50
N PHE A 55 -5.26 -1.45 -2.24
CA PHE A 55 -5.53 -0.07 -1.83
C PHE A 55 -4.28 0.80 -1.89
N HIS A 56 -3.15 0.28 -1.40
CA HIS A 56 -1.90 1.04 -1.37
C HIS A 56 -1.22 1.14 -2.74
N LEU A 57 -1.43 0.17 -3.65
CA LEU A 57 -1.02 0.31 -5.05
C LEU A 57 -1.79 1.45 -5.74
N ARG A 58 -3.13 1.52 -5.58
CA ARG A 58 -3.92 2.65 -6.11
C ARG A 58 -3.45 3.98 -5.54
N ARG A 59 -3.29 4.07 -4.22
CA ARG A 59 -2.79 5.29 -3.58
C ARG A 59 -1.36 5.65 -4.03
N ALA A 60 -0.51 4.67 -4.34
CA ALA A 60 0.80 4.94 -4.91
C ALA A 60 0.69 5.61 -6.28
N ARG A 61 -0.23 5.13 -7.13
CA ARG A 61 -0.53 5.76 -8.44
C ARG A 61 -1.06 7.18 -8.25
N ASP A 62 -2.01 7.39 -7.35
CA ASP A 62 -2.57 8.73 -7.04
C ASP A 62 -1.49 9.69 -6.54
N ASN A 63 -0.51 9.18 -5.81
CA ASN A 63 0.65 9.94 -5.32
C ASN A 63 1.80 10.05 -6.35
N GLY A 64 1.59 9.66 -7.60
CA GLY A 64 2.53 9.86 -8.70
C GLY A 64 3.60 8.78 -8.89
N VAL A 65 3.46 7.59 -8.29
CA VAL A 65 4.31 6.44 -8.63
C VAL A 65 3.81 5.81 -9.93
N SER A 66 4.68 5.61 -10.91
CA SER A 66 4.34 4.99 -12.20
C SER A 66 3.96 3.49 -12.03
N ARG A 67 3.21 2.90 -12.98
CA ARG A 67 2.93 1.45 -12.93
C ARG A 67 4.22 0.66 -13.17
N GLU A 68 5.07 1.16 -14.05
CA GLU A 68 6.39 0.63 -14.37
C GLU A 68 7.29 0.69 -13.13
N GLU A 69 7.29 1.81 -12.39
CA GLU A 69 8.01 1.93 -11.12
C GLU A 69 7.52 0.93 -10.06
N LEU A 70 6.20 0.67 -9.99
CA LEU A 70 5.65 -0.35 -9.09
C LEU A 70 6.05 -1.77 -9.52
N ALA A 71 6.04 -2.06 -10.83
CA ALA A 71 6.48 -3.33 -11.36
C ALA A 71 7.97 -3.58 -11.09
N GLU A 72 8.82 -2.57 -11.28
CA GLU A 72 10.24 -2.61 -10.94
C GLU A 72 10.47 -2.78 -9.43
N LEU A 73 9.72 -2.05 -8.60
CA LEU A 73 9.79 -2.22 -7.14
C LEU A 73 9.48 -3.65 -6.72
N ILE A 74 8.39 -4.24 -7.22
CA ILE A 74 7.99 -5.60 -6.90
C ILE A 74 9.03 -6.61 -7.42
N THR A 75 9.58 -6.38 -8.62
CA THR A 75 10.66 -7.20 -9.19
C THR A 75 11.91 -7.17 -8.31
N HIS A 76 12.31 -5.98 -7.84
CA HIS A 76 13.41 -5.84 -6.89
C HIS A 76 13.15 -6.60 -5.59
N LEU A 77 11.92 -6.53 -5.07
CA LEU A 77 11.54 -7.24 -3.84
C LEU A 77 11.51 -8.76 -4.00
N ALA A 78 11.47 -9.32 -5.21
CA ALA A 78 11.62 -10.77 -5.40
C ALA A 78 12.95 -11.30 -4.80
N PHE A 79 14.00 -10.49 -4.83
CA PHE A 79 15.32 -10.83 -4.29
C PHE A 79 15.43 -10.66 -2.77
N TYR A 80 14.63 -9.79 -2.17
CA TYR A 80 14.70 -9.45 -0.74
C TYR A 80 13.57 -10.06 0.11
N ALA A 81 12.42 -10.32 -0.51
CA ALA A 81 11.21 -10.84 0.12
C ALA A 81 10.74 -12.19 -0.47
N GLY A 82 11.49 -12.72 -1.44
CA GLY A 82 11.23 -14.01 -2.08
C GLY A 82 10.24 -13.94 -3.24
N TRP A 83 10.40 -14.90 -4.16
CA TRP A 83 9.59 -15.03 -5.37
C TRP A 83 8.07 -15.14 -5.12
N PRO A 84 7.57 -15.89 -4.12
CA PRO A 84 6.14 -16.00 -3.86
C PRO A 84 5.48 -14.65 -3.54
N SER A 85 6.14 -13.82 -2.73
CA SER A 85 5.66 -12.48 -2.37
C SER A 85 5.56 -11.57 -3.59
N ALA A 86 6.60 -11.55 -4.42
CA ALA A 86 6.65 -10.74 -5.63
C ALA A 86 5.63 -11.22 -6.68
N ALA A 87 5.55 -12.52 -6.95
CA ALA A 87 4.63 -13.08 -7.93
C ALA A 87 3.16 -12.77 -7.59
N SER A 88 2.77 -12.94 -6.32
CA SER A 88 1.42 -12.58 -5.88
C SER A 88 1.15 -11.07 -5.97
N ALA A 89 2.14 -10.24 -5.65
CA ALA A 89 2.03 -8.78 -5.77
C ALA A 89 1.89 -8.31 -7.23
N VAL A 90 2.66 -8.88 -8.17
CA VAL A 90 2.54 -8.57 -9.60
C VAL A 90 1.15 -8.95 -10.11
N ASN A 91 0.60 -10.09 -9.70
CA ASN A 91 -0.75 -10.50 -10.09
C ASN A 91 -1.80 -9.48 -9.63
N LEU A 92 -1.68 -8.94 -8.41
CA LEU A 92 -2.58 -7.88 -7.92
C LEU A 92 -2.38 -6.56 -8.66
N LEU A 93 -1.14 -6.19 -9.01
CA LEU A 93 -0.87 -5.01 -9.83
C LEU A 93 -1.47 -5.14 -11.24
N LYS A 94 -1.42 -6.33 -11.83
CA LYS A 94 -2.03 -6.63 -13.14
C LYS A 94 -3.56 -6.44 -13.12
N GLN A 95 -4.22 -6.89 -12.04
CA GLN A 95 -5.68 -6.80 -11.89
C GLN A 95 -6.22 -5.36 -11.74
N MET A 96 -5.35 -4.36 -11.54
CA MET A 96 -5.79 -2.96 -11.43
C MET A 96 -6.07 -2.29 -12.78
N GLU A 97 -5.74 -2.93 -13.91
CA GLU A 97 -5.99 -2.42 -15.27
C GLU A 97 -7.28 -2.97 -15.89
N GLU A 98 -8.02 -3.82 -15.18
CA GLU A 98 -9.42 -4.19 -15.45
C GLU A 98 -10.35 -3.34 -14.57
#